data_AF-A0A6L4ZPF6-F1
#
_entry.id   AF-A0A6L4ZPF6-F1
#
_cell.length_a   1.000
_cell.length_b   1.000
_cell.length_c   1.000
_cell.angle_alpha   90.00
_cell.angle_beta   90.00
_cell.angle_gamma   90.00
#
_symmetry.space_group_name_H-M   'P 1'
#
loop_
_entity.id
_entity.type
_entity.pdbx_description
1 polymer ?
#
loop_
_entity_poly.entity_id
_entity_poly.type
_entity_poly.pdbx_seq_one_letter_code
_entity_poly.pdbx_strand_id
1 'polypeptide(L)'
;MDSRLVFGFDVSAQKARAAILFSRSDAISLLNVSGQSKYGRNLLQEGLPMNGSFAFAARSVGFIHRPFFPDAIDGAPPGPLSTSIDVFSPLNNGMQTDYLLQGANKNPNYQVGGRDLSLIIGRSIVNVLVGKDTDTAFKRANFFCDASNGRSGTGVFNNTTMIFSGSSPLYKGGKLAGSVGISGDGIDQDDIIGSYGSENFEANPEMRVDRFFMRGIRIPFTKFPRHPHIGEE
;
A
#
# COMPACT_ATOMS: atom_id res chain seq x y z
N MET A 1 22.65 13.39 10.16
CA MET A 1 22.11 12.80 8.91
C MET A 1 20.90 13.62 8.50
N ASP A 2 20.86 14.11 7.26
CA ASP A 2 19.73 14.89 6.74
C ASP A 2 18.49 13.98 6.63
N SER A 3 17.42 14.32 7.34
CA SER A 3 16.19 13.53 7.45
C SER A 3 15.41 13.42 6.13
N ARG A 4 15.72 14.25 5.13
CA ARG A 4 15.07 14.23 3.81
C ARG A 4 15.36 12.95 3.02
N LEU A 5 16.57 12.40 3.13
CA LEU A 5 16.94 11.15 2.45
C LEU A 5 16.27 9.91 3.07
N VAL A 6 15.91 9.98 4.35
CA VAL A 6 15.25 8.86 5.07
C VAL A 6 13.78 8.75 4.68
N PHE A 7 13.08 9.88 4.50
CA PHE A 7 11.67 9.90 4.09
C PHE A 7 11.46 9.30 2.69
N GLY A 8 12.22 9.77 1.69
CA GLY A 8 12.07 9.32 0.31
C GLY A 8 12.37 7.83 0.12
N PHE A 9 13.38 7.31 0.83
CA PHE A 9 13.77 5.89 0.74
C PHE A 9 12.66 4.95 1.23
N ASP A 10 12.05 5.27 2.37
CA ASP A 10 11.03 4.42 2.98
C ASP A 10 9.72 4.45 2.17
N VAL A 11 9.27 5.64 1.76
CA VAL A 11 8.06 5.78 0.94
C VAL A 11 8.23 5.11 -0.43
N SER A 12 9.39 5.24 -1.07
CA SER A 12 9.70 4.56 -2.34
C SER A 12 9.58 3.04 -2.20
N ALA A 13 10.15 2.47 -1.13
CA ALA A 13 10.05 1.04 -0.86
C ALA A 13 8.60 0.59 -0.61
N GLN A 14 7.80 1.37 0.12
CA GLN A 14 6.39 1.06 0.38
C GLN A 14 5.51 1.12 -0.87
N LYS A 15 5.79 2.07 -1.79
CA LYS A 15 5.12 2.13 -3.11
C LYS A 15 5.46 0.89 -3.94
N ALA A 16 6.73 0.49 -4.00
CA ALA A 16 7.14 -0.74 -4.68
C ALA A 16 6.48 -2.00 -4.08
N ARG A 17 6.42 -2.09 -2.74
CA ARG A 17 5.73 -3.19 -2.05
C ARG A 17 4.24 -3.26 -2.36
N ALA A 18 3.57 -2.12 -2.54
CA ALA A 18 2.17 -2.09 -2.95
C ALA A 18 1.99 -2.74 -4.33
N ALA A 19 2.76 -2.30 -5.34
CA ALA A 19 2.71 -2.90 -6.67
C ALA A 19 3.04 -4.40 -6.65
N ILE A 20 4.01 -4.83 -5.84
CA ILE A 20 4.32 -6.26 -5.66
C ILE A 20 3.12 -6.99 -5.06
N LEU A 21 2.64 -6.58 -3.87
CA LEU A 21 1.60 -7.30 -3.13
C LEU A 21 0.37 -7.58 -4.00
N PHE A 22 -0.14 -6.57 -4.70
CA PHE A 22 -1.38 -6.68 -5.47
C PHE A 22 -1.18 -7.33 -6.86
N SER A 23 0.06 -7.46 -7.33
CA SER A 23 0.39 -8.17 -8.58
C SER A 23 0.73 -9.66 -8.38
N ARG A 24 0.82 -10.12 -7.13
CA ARG A 24 1.23 -11.50 -6.82
C ARG A 24 0.13 -12.51 -7.08
N SER A 25 0.55 -13.76 -7.36
CA SER A 25 -0.37 -14.88 -7.51
C SER A 25 -0.93 -15.45 -6.21
N ASP A 26 -0.28 -15.15 -5.09
CA ASP A 26 -0.65 -15.58 -3.75
C ASP A 26 -1.12 -14.41 -2.86
N ALA A 27 -1.51 -13.28 -3.47
CA ALA A 27 -1.87 -12.05 -2.75
C ALA A 27 -3.00 -12.28 -1.73
N ILE A 28 -4.04 -13.05 -2.09
CA ILE A 28 -5.12 -13.41 -1.15
C ILE A 28 -4.59 -14.23 0.02
N SER A 29 -3.74 -15.22 -0.23
CA SER A 29 -3.12 -16.03 0.81
C SER A 29 -2.30 -15.15 1.76
N LEU A 30 -1.54 -14.21 1.21
CA LEU A 30 -0.76 -13.23 1.96
C LEU A 30 -1.64 -12.32 2.84
N LEU A 31 -2.74 -11.80 2.30
CA LEU A 31 -3.72 -11.03 3.06
C LEU A 31 -4.35 -11.87 4.19
N ASN A 32 -4.62 -13.15 3.94
CA ASN A 32 -5.18 -14.03 4.97
C ASN A 32 -4.19 -14.25 6.12
N VAL A 33 -2.94 -14.60 5.82
CA VAL A 33 -1.93 -14.86 6.85
C VAL A 33 -1.45 -13.58 7.53
N SER A 34 -1.65 -12.41 6.94
CA SER A 34 -1.40 -11.11 7.59
C SER A 34 -2.58 -10.59 8.41
N GLY A 35 -3.68 -11.36 8.50
CA GLY A 35 -4.89 -10.97 9.23
C GLY A 35 -5.76 -9.94 8.50
N GLN A 36 -5.45 -9.65 7.24
CA GLN A 36 -6.18 -8.77 6.34
C GLN A 36 -7.21 -9.53 5.48
N SER A 37 -7.71 -10.69 5.94
CA SER A 37 -8.64 -11.55 5.19
C SER A 37 -9.95 -10.84 4.79
N LYS A 38 -10.39 -9.85 5.58
CA LYS A 38 -11.48 -8.93 5.22
C LYS A 38 -11.25 -8.30 3.85
N TYR A 39 -10.07 -7.73 3.62
CA TYR A 39 -9.73 -7.04 2.38
C TYR A 39 -9.57 -8.00 1.21
N GLY A 40 -9.03 -9.20 1.44
CA GLY A 40 -9.03 -10.25 0.42
C GLY A 40 -10.44 -10.61 -0.05
N ARG A 41 -11.41 -10.74 0.87
CA ARG A 41 -12.82 -10.99 0.52
C ARG A 41 -13.45 -9.84 -0.25
N ASN A 42 -13.20 -8.60 0.16
CA ASN A 42 -13.73 -7.41 -0.52
C ASN A 42 -13.23 -7.34 -1.98
N LEU A 43 -11.94 -7.60 -2.22
CA LEU A 43 -11.38 -7.64 -3.58
C LEU A 43 -12.05 -8.70 -4.45
N LEU A 44 -12.25 -9.91 -3.91
CA LEU A 44 -12.91 -11.01 -4.62
C LEU A 44 -14.38 -10.69 -4.93
N GLN A 45 -15.08 -10.00 -4.04
CA GLN A 45 -16.46 -9.55 -4.27
C GLN A 45 -16.57 -8.53 -5.41
N GLU A 46 -15.54 -7.71 -5.61
CA GLU A 46 -15.44 -6.80 -6.77
C GLU A 46 -15.01 -7.51 -8.06
N GLY A 47 -14.78 -8.82 -8.03
CA GLY A 47 -14.33 -9.60 -9.20
C GLY A 47 -12.83 -9.49 -9.48
N LEU A 48 -12.04 -8.96 -8.55
CA LEU A 48 -10.58 -8.93 -8.66
C LEU A 48 -9.98 -10.21 -8.07
N PRO A 49 -9.48 -11.15 -8.89
CA PRO A 49 -9.09 -12.48 -8.42
C PRO A 49 -7.78 -12.50 -7.61
N MET A 50 -6.92 -11.48 -7.76
CA MET A 50 -5.66 -11.33 -7.01
C MET A 50 -4.78 -12.60 -7.07
N ASN A 51 -4.73 -13.20 -8.27
CA ASN A 51 -4.04 -14.44 -8.58
C ASN A 51 -2.91 -14.24 -9.61
N GLY A 52 -2.43 -12.99 -9.76
CA GLY A 52 -1.35 -12.62 -10.68
C GLY A 52 -1.79 -12.44 -12.12
N SER A 53 -3.09 -12.56 -12.42
CA SER A 53 -3.63 -12.23 -13.75
C SER A 53 -3.59 -10.73 -14.05
N PHE A 54 -3.59 -9.90 -13.00
CA PHE A 54 -3.54 -8.45 -13.12
C PHE A 54 -2.29 -7.88 -12.44
N ALA A 55 -1.59 -6.99 -13.15
CA ALA A 55 -0.53 -6.14 -12.64
C ALA A 55 -1.13 -4.85 -12.08
N PHE A 56 -0.63 -4.45 -10.91
CA PHE A 56 -1.04 -3.25 -10.20
C PHE A 56 0.14 -2.29 -10.01
N ALA A 57 -0.14 -1.00 -10.16
CA ALA A 57 0.72 0.08 -9.67
C ALA A 57 0.13 0.65 -8.37
N ALA A 58 0.93 1.36 -7.58
CA ALA A 58 0.49 2.02 -6.34
C ALA A 58 -0.65 3.02 -6.59
N ARG A 59 -0.72 3.64 -7.79
CA ARG A 59 -1.89 4.44 -8.18
C ARG A 59 -3.17 3.61 -8.19
N SER A 60 -3.13 2.43 -8.81
CA SER A 60 -4.26 1.51 -8.86
C SER A 60 -4.72 1.13 -7.45
N VAL A 61 -3.76 0.85 -6.57
CA VAL A 61 -4.01 0.51 -5.16
C VAL A 61 -4.66 1.68 -4.43
N GLY A 62 -4.14 2.90 -4.59
CA GLY A 62 -4.74 4.10 -4.00
C GLY A 62 -6.14 4.39 -4.52
N PHE A 63 -6.38 4.11 -5.80
CA PHE A 63 -7.70 4.27 -6.42
C PHE A 63 -8.77 3.36 -5.80
N ILE A 64 -8.41 2.14 -5.39
CA ILE A 64 -9.34 1.22 -4.71
C ILE A 64 -9.33 1.34 -3.17
N HIS A 65 -8.55 2.28 -2.61
CA HIS A 65 -8.59 2.73 -1.20
C HIS A 65 -9.49 3.95 -0.98
N ARG A 66 -10.18 4.43 -2.02
CA ARG A 66 -11.02 5.62 -1.93
C ARG A 66 -12.24 5.38 -1.01
N PRO A 67 -12.58 6.32 -0.11
CA PRO A 67 -13.74 6.19 0.78
C PRO A 67 -15.08 6.29 0.03
N PHE A 68 -15.05 6.85 -1.17
CA PHE A 68 -16.12 6.81 -2.16
C PHE A 68 -15.57 6.15 -3.41
N PHE A 69 -16.20 5.07 -3.89
CA PHE A 69 -15.77 4.40 -5.10
C PHE A 69 -16.95 4.09 -6.04
N PRO A 70 -17.00 4.72 -7.24
CA PRO A 70 -16.07 5.74 -7.72
C PRO A 70 -16.20 7.07 -6.98
N ASP A 71 -15.15 7.90 -7.11
CA ASP A 71 -15.17 9.26 -6.60
C ASP A 71 -16.26 10.12 -7.25
N ALA A 72 -16.66 11.17 -6.55
CA ALA A 72 -17.62 12.19 -7.02
C ALA A 72 -19.05 11.68 -7.29
N ILE A 73 -19.41 10.51 -6.75
CA ILE A 73 -20.79 10.05 -6.65
C ILE A 73 -21.20 10.06 -5.18
N ASP A 74 -22.17 10.91 -4.84
CA ASP A 74 -22.70 11.01 -3.48
C ASP A 74 -23.31 9.67 -3.04
N GLY A 75 -22.93 9.22 -1.83
CA GLY A 75 -23.40 7.95 -1.27
C GLY A 75 -22.76 6.70 -1.90
N ALA A 76 -21.76 6.85 -2.78
CA ALA A 76 -21.05 5.69 -3.31
C ALA A 76 -20.40 4.86 -2.18
N PRO A 77 -20.47 3.52 -2.24
CA PRO A 77 -19.82 2.70 -1.23
C PRO A 77 -18.28 2.84 -1.32
N PRO A 78 -17.55 2.59 -0.23
CA PRO A 78 -16.10 2.63 -0.25
C PRO A 78 -15.51 1.62 -1.24
N GLY A 79 -14.28 1.92 -1.68
CA GLY A 79 -13.45 0.97 -2.40
C GLY A 79 -13.12 -0.23 -1.51
N PRO A 80 -12.77 -1.38 -2.10
CA PRO A 80 -12.61 -2.65 -1.38
C PRO A 80 -11.52 -2.62 -0.30
N LEU A 81 -10.56 -1.69 -0.40
CA LEU A 81 -9.46 -1.53 0.56
C LEU A 81 -9.68 -0.40 1.57
N SER A 82 -10.77 0.35 1.44
CA SER A 82 -11.08 1.49 2.29
C SER A 82 -11.94 1.11 3.50
N THR A 83 -11.95 2.00 4.49
CA THR A 83 -12.98 2.05 5.51
C THR A 83 -14.17 2.90 5.01
N SER A 84 -15.30 2.89 5.72
CA SER A 84 -16.44 3.77 5.36
C SER A 84 -16.09 5.24 5.57
N ILE A 85 -16.75 6.12 4.82
CA ILE A 85 -16.54 7.57 4.92
C ILE A 85 -16.74 8.10 6.34
N ASP A 86 -17.69 7.55 7.11
CA ASP A 86 -18.03 8.03 8.47
C ASP A 86 -16.85 7.96 9.45
N VAL A 87 -15.89 7.09 9.19
CA VAL A 87 -14.69 6.91 10.01
C VAL A 87 -13.40 7.17 9.24
N PHE A 88 -13.50 7.52 7.96
CA PHE A 88 -12.34 7.74 7.10
C PHE A 88 -11.58 9.00 7.50
N SER A 89 -10.26 8.91 7.47
CA SER A 89 -9.37 10.08 7.52
C SER A 89 -8.05 9.76 6.81
N PRO A 90 -7.19 10.76 6.55
CA PRO A 90 -5.83 10.50 6.08
C PRO A 90 -5.03 9.53 6.99
N LEU A 91 -5.42 9.37 8.25
CA LEU A 91 -4.81 8.45 9.21
C LEU A 91 -5.59 7.13 9.39
N ASN A 92 -6.83 7.07 8.90
CA ASN A 92 -7.72 5.91 8.93
C ASN A 92 -8.31 5.63 7.56
N ASN A 93 -7.59 4.89 6.73
CA ASN A 93 -7.95 4.67 5.33
C ASN A 93 -8.28 3.21 4.99
N GLY A 94 -8.56 2.38 6.00
CA GLY A 94 -8.85 0.96 5.84
C GLY A 94 -7.59 0.11 5.96
N MET A 95 -7.22 -0.60 4.89
CA MET A 95 -6.24 -1.70 4.95
C MET A 95 -4.90 -1.29 5.57
N GLN A 96 -4.35 -0.12 5.23
CA GLN A 96 -3.06 0.32 5.81
C GLN A 96 -3.17 0.52 7.32
N THR A 97 -4.22 1.22 7.77
CA THR A 97 -4.46 1.46 9.20
C THR A 97 -4.77 0.17 9.94
N ASP A 98 -5.66 -0.68 9.41
CA ASP A 98 -5.99 -1.97 10.02
C ASP A 98 -4.77 -2.87 10.14
N TYR A 99 -3.86 -2.85 9.17
CA TYR A 99 -2.61 -3.59 9.24
C TYR A 99 -1.71 -3.09 10.38
N LEU A 100 -1.57 -1.77 10.52
CA LEU A 100 -0.80 -1.16 11.61
C LEU A 100 -1.40 -1.50 12.99
N LEU A 101 -2.73 -1.48 13.12
CA LEU A 101 -3.45 -1.78 14.36
C LEU A 101 -3.41 -3.26 14.72
N GLN A 102 -3.46 -4.16 13.74
CA GLN A 102 -3.34 -5.61 14.01
C GLN A 102 -1.95 -6.00 14.55
N GLY A 103 -0.89 -5.31 14.11
CA GLY A 103 0.44 -5.46 14.68
C GLY A 103 0.53 -5.00 16.15
N ALA A 104 -0.33 -4.07 16.58
CA ALA A 104 -0.43 -3.63 17.97
C ALA A 104 -1.27 -4.61 18.82
N ASN A 105 -2.42 -5.06 18.31
CA ASN A 105 -3.40 -5.91 19.02
C ASN A 105 -2.91 -7.33 19.37
N LYS A 106 -1.90 -7.84 18.65
CA LYS A 106 -1.34 -9.18 18.91
C LYS A 106 -0.02 -9.17 19.68
N ASN A 107 0.44 -7.99 20.12
CA ASN A 107 1.67 -7.90 20.90
C ASN A 107 1.34 -7.89 22.41
N PRO A 108 1.73 -8.93 23.18
CA PRO A 108 1.47 -8.99 24.62
C PRO A 108 2.12 -7.83 25.42
N ASN A 109 3.02 -7.06 24.80
CA ASN A 109 3.65 -5.89 25.42
C ASN A 109 2.82 -4.60 25.32
N TYR A 110 1.65 -4.61 24.67
CA TYR A 110 0.82 -3.42 24.45
C TYR A 110 -0.42 -3.38 25.36
N GLN A 111 -0.28 -3.93 26.57
CA GLN A 111 -1.25 -3.81 27.65
C GLN A 111 -0.66 -2.95 28.76
N VAL A 112 -1.34 -1.88 29.15
CA VAL A 112 -1.04 -1.12 30.37
C VAL A 112 -2.21 -1.29 31.33
N GLY A 113 -1.97 -1.90 32.48
CA GLY A 113 -3.02 -2.18 33.46
C GLY A 113 -4.11 -3.14 32.99
N GLY A 114 -3.78 -4.09 32.09
CA GLY A 114 -4.72 -5.06 31.54
C GLY A 114 -5.70 -4.50 30.50
N ARG A 115 -5.52 -3.25 30.06
CA ARG A 115 -6.29 -2.62 28.99
C ARG A 115 -5.48 -2.57 27.70
N ASP A 116 -6.14 -2.89 26.60
CA ASP A 116 -5.60 -2.76 25.25
C ASP A 116 -5.52 -1.27 24.86
N LEU A 117 -4.30 -0.79 24.61
CA LEU A 117 -4.05 0.62 24.24
C LEU A 117 -4.06 0.86 22.73
N SER A 118 -4.44 -0.15 21.93
CA SER A 118 -4.43 -0.09 20.47
C SER A 118 -5.22 1.04 19.82
N LEU A 119 -6.17 1.64 20.54
CA LEU A 119 -6.95 2.78 20.06
C LEU A 119 -6.16 4.11 20.09
N ILE A 120 -5.00 4.16 20.74
CA ILE A 120 -4.17 5.37 20.78
C ILE A 120 -3.21 5.35 19.58
N ILE A 121 -3.70 5.88 18.46
CA ILE A 121 -2.94 6.55 17.39
C ILE A 121 -1.64 5.81 17.02
N GLY A 122 -1.72 5.04 15.93
CA GLY A 122 -0.64 4.21 15.39
C GLY A 122 0.76 4.74 15.69
N ARG A 123 1.45 4.04 16.61
CA ARG A 123 2.90 4.01 16.93
C ARG A 123 3.65 5.34 17.17
N SER A 124 3.25 6.47 16.59
CA SER A 124 3.85 7.79 16.80
C SER A 124 3.59 8.32 18.20
N ILE A 125 2.39 8.14 18.77
CA ILE A 125 2.15 8.60 20.14
C ILE A 125 2.82 7.70 21.17
N VAL A 126 2.95 6.39 20.97
CA VAL A 126 3.62 5.54 21.98
C VAL A 126 5.12 5.80 22.05
N ASN A 127 5.79 6.14 20.95
CA ASN A 127 7.17 6.61 21.02
C ASN A 127 7.30 7.98 21.70
N VAL A 128 6.26 8.81 21.67
CA VAL A 128 6.20 10.11 22.38
C VAL A 128 5.77 9.94 23.85
N LEU A 129 4.91 8.98 24.18
CA LEU A 129 4.33 8.77 25.51
C LEU A 129 5.20 7.88 26.41
N VAL A 130 5.94 6.91 25.85
CA VAL A 130 6.77 5.97 26.62
C VAL A 130 8.22 6.43 26.67
N GLY A 131 8.47 7.75 26.64
CA GLY A 131 9.79 8.35 26.63
C GLY A 131 10.76 7.59 27.53
N LYS A 132 11.65 6.80 26.92
CA LYS A 132 12.74 6.12 27.60
C LYS A 132 13.74 5.58 26.59
N ASP A 133 14.85 6.30 26.52
CA ASP A 133 16.18 5.87 26.10
C ASP A 133 16.60 4.58 26.83
N THR A 134 16.08 3.44 26.38
CA THR A 134 16.72 2.16 26.67
C THR A 134 17.01 1.49 25.34
N ASP A 135 18.29 1.22 25.11
CA ASP A 135 18.86 0.62 23.91
C ASP A 135 18.13 -0.69 23.51
N THR A 136 17.49 -1.35 24.46
CA THR A 136 16.60 -2.51 24.28
C THR A 136 15.23 -2.16 23.70
N ALA A 137 14.62 -1.02 24.02
CA ALA A 137 13.37 -0.56 23.39
C ALA A 137 13.60 -0.14 21.93
N PHE A 138 14.74 0.50 21.64
CA PHE A 138 15.17 0.86 20.28
C PHE A 138 15.52 -0.39 19.44
N LYS A 139 16.24 -1.36 20.02
CA LYS A 139 16.52 -2.67 19.38
C LYS A 139 15.26 -3.50 19.17
N ARG A 140 14.30 -3.45 20.10
CA ARG A 140 12.98 -4.08 19.95
C ARG A 140 12.17 -3.39 18.84
N ALA A 141 12.17 -2.07 18.76
CA ALA A 141 11.51 -1.32 17.66
C ALA A 141 12.03 -1.72 16.26
N ASN A 142 13.33 -2.02 16.13
CA ASN A 142 13.91 -2.55 14.88
C ASN A 142 13.55 -4.02 14.58
N PHE A 143 13.04 -4.78 15.55
CA PHE A 143 12.37 -6.07 15.30
C PHE A 143 10.89 -5.88 14.90
N PHE A 144 10.33 -4.67 15.00
CA PHE A 144 8.90 -4.37 14.82
C PHE A 144 8.56 -3.53 13.58
N CYS A 145 9.56 -3.12 12.78
CA CYS A 145 9.37 -2.78 11.36
C CYS A 145 9.11 -4.03 10.48
N ASP A 146 9.30 -5.22 11.07
CA ASP A 146 8.66 -6.46 10.67
C ASP A 146 7.27 -6.59 11.33
N ALA A 147 6.28 -5.93 10.75
CA ALA A 147 4.88 -6.08 11.16
C ALA A 147 4.31 -7.49 10.83
N SER A 148 5.14 -8.39 10.27
CA SER A 148 4.77 -9.78 10.12
C SER A 148 4.96 -10.64 11.37
N ASN A 149 5.50 -10.08 12.46
CA ASN A 149 5.83 -10.80 13.69
C ASN A 149 6.77 -11.99 13.44
N GLY A 150 7.75 -11.87 12.54
CA GLY A 150 8.68 -12.95 12.21
C GLY A 150 8.08 -14.07 11.34
N ARG A 151 6.92 -13.85 10.70
CA ARG A 151 6.34 -14.82 9.76
C ARG A 151 7.14 -14.78 8.46
N SER A 152 7.69 -15.94 8.07
CA SER A 152 8.41 -16.07 6.80
C SER A 152 7.46 -15.83 5.62
N GLY A 153 7.91 -15.10 4.60
CA GLY A 153 7.14 -14.83 3.37
C GLY A 153 6.24 -13.59 3.39
N THR A 154 6.06 -12.92 4.53
CA THR A 154 5.22 -11.72 4.68
C THR A 154 5.99 -10.40 4.63
N GLY A 155 7.27 -10.43 4.26
CA GLY A 155 8.13 -9.23 4.17
C GLY A 155 7.63 -8.15 3.21
N VAL A 156 6.70 -8.48 2.30
CA VAL A 156 6.00 -7.50 1.44
C VAL A 156 5.11 -6.54 2.24
N PHE A 157 4.68 -6.91 3.44
CA PHE A 157 3.94 -6.03 4.34
C PHE A 157 4.83 -5.26 5.32
N ASN A 158 6.16 -5.46 5.29
CA ASN A 158 7.06 -4.71 6.15
C ASN A 158 6.86 -3.22 5.90
N ASN A 159 6.61 -2.49 6.98
CA ASN A 159 6.29 -1.07 6.94
C ASN A 159 5.12 -0.67 6.02
N THR A 160 4.09 -1.54 5.90
CA THR A 160 2.84 -1.30 5.13
C THR A 160 3.05 -1.08 3.61
N THR A 161 1.95 -1.08 2.84
CA THR A 161 1.91 -0.58 1.46
C THR A 161 1.82 0.94 1.46
N MET A 162 2.03 1.60 0.31
CA MET A 162 1.72 3.02 0.10
C MET A 162 0.63 3.20 -0.95
N ILE A 163 -0.26 4.19 -0.75
CA ILE A 163 -1.44 4.47 -1.62
C ILE A 163 -1.26 5.69 -2.53
N PHE A 164 -0.06 6.27 -2.56
CA PHE A 164 0.30 7.31 -3.51
C PHE A 164 0.97 6.69 -4.74
N SER A 165 0.72 7.28 -5.90
CA SER A 165 1.30 6.85 -7.17
C SER A 165 2.83 6.99 -7.20
N GLY A 166 3.49 6.36 -8.16
CA GLY A 166 4.96 6.27 -8.22
C GLY A 166 5.52 4.87 -8.06
N SER A 167 4.91 3.84 -8.64
CA SER A 167 5.52 2.50 -8.69
C SER A 167 5.13 1.77 -9.95
N SER A 168 6.01 0.89 -10.42
CA SER A 168 5.75 0.01 -11.56
C SER A 168 6.19 -1.41 -11.24
N PRO A 169 5.28 -2.41 -11.34
CA PRO A 169 5.67 -3.80 -11.16
C PRO A 169 6.55 -4.26 -12.32
N LEU A 170 7.58 -5.03 -12.00
CA LEU A 170 8.57 -5.53 -12.95
C LEU A 170 8.30 -7.00 -13.27
N TYR A 171 8.34 -7.36 -14.55
CA TYR A 171 8.11 -8.72 -15.03
C TYR A 171 9.29 -9.23 -15.86
N LYS A 172 9.67 -10.49 -15.64
CA LYS A 172 10.67 -11.20 -16.44
C LYS A 172 10.09 -12.51 -16.93
N GLY A 173 10.00 -12.68 -18.26
CA GLY A 173 9.38 -13.86 -18.86
C GLY A 173 7.92 -14.07 -18.42
N GLY A 174 7.15 -12.98 -18.29
CA GLY A 174 5.74 -13.01 -17.86
C GLY A 174 5.52 -13.26 -16.36
N LYS A 175 6.58 -13.41 -15.55
CA LYS A 175 6.49 -13.60 -14.11
C LYS A 175 6.89 -12.33 -13.37
N LEU A 176 6.16 -11.99 -12.31
CA LEU A 176 6.49 -10.88 -11.42
C LEU A 176 7.89 -11.10 -10.82
N ALA A 177 8.80 -10.18 -11.10
CA ALA A 177 10.20 -10.21 -10.68
C ALA A 177 10.52 -9.16 -9.61
N GLY A 178 9.68 -8.13 -9.44
CA GLY A 178 9.87 -7.08 -8.45
C GLY A 178 9.00 -5.87 -8.74
N SER A 179 9.44 -4.70 -8.28
CA SER A 179 8.84 -3.40 -8.61
C SER A 179 9.87 -2.30 -8.44
N VAL A 180 9.75 -1.24 -9.23
CA VAL A 180 10.34 0.07 -8.91
C VAL A 180 9.33 0.89 -8.11
N GLY A 181 9.82 1.69 -7.17
CA GLY A 181 9.04 2.68 -6.45
C GLY A 181 9.82 3.98 -6.35
N ILE A 182 9.15 5.11 -6.57
CA ILE A 182 9.71 6.46 -6.65
C ILE A 182 8.94 7.37 -5.70
N SER A 183 9.68 8.16 -4.94
CA SER A 183 9.13 9.19 -4.06
C SER A 183 10.11 10.33 -3.95
N GLY A 184 9.64 11.55 -4.18
CA GLY A 184 10.45 12.75 -4.02
C GLY A 184 9.87 13.98 -4.69
N ASP A 185 8.98 13.81 -5.67
CA ASP A 185 8.29 14.88 -6.38
C ASP A 185 6.75 14.74 -6.24
N GLY A 186 5.98 15.47 -7.03
CA GLY A 186 4.54 15.29 -7.12
C GLY A 186 4.15 13.90 -7.62
N ILE A 187 3.00 13.42 -7.19
CA ILE A 187 2.55 12.03 -7.39
C ILE A 187 2.43 11.63 -8.89
N ASP A 188 2.15 12.61 -9.76
CA ASP A 188 2.10 12.39 -11.21
C ASP A 188 3.51 12.32 -11.82
N GLN A 189 4.49 13.09 -11.31
CA GLN A 189 5.89 13.00 -11.74
C GLN A 189 6.54 11.69 -11.27
N ASP A 190 6.25 11.26 -10.03
CA ASP A 190 6.71 9.97 -9.51
C ASP A 190 6.23 8.80 -10.41
N ASP A 191 5.04 8.89 -10.99
CA ASP A 191 4.51 7.89 -11.91
C ASP A 191 5.24 7.84 -13.25
N ILE A 192 5.64 8.99 -13.78
CA ILE A 192 6.43 9.09 -15.00
C ILE A 192 7.77 8.39 -14.77
N ILE A 193 8.49 8.79 -13.72
CA ILE A 193 9.81 8.23 -13.38
C ILE A 193 9.68 6.74 -13.04
N GLY A 194 8.65 6.36 -12.28
CA GLY A 194 8.40 4.96 -11.93
C GLY A 194 8.11 4.09 -13.16
N SER A 195 7.38 4.63 -14.15
CA SER A 195 7.13 3.94 -15.42
C SER A 195 8.41 3.79 -16.24
N TYR A 196 9.22 4.84 -16.38
CA TYR A 196 10.51 4.74 -17.09
C TYR A 196 11.50 3.83 -16.36
N GLY A 197 11.47 3.77 -15.03
CA GLY A 197 12.27 2.83 -14.25
C GLY A 197 11.93 1.35 -14.48
N SER A 198 10.83 1.05 -15.19
CA SER A 198 10.44 -0.31 -15.57
C SER A 198 10.86 -0.73 -16.97
N GLU A 199 11.63 0.09 -17.68
CA GLU A 199 12.06 -0.16 -19.05
C GLU A 199 12.65 -1.57 -19.23
N ASN A 200 12.17 -2.31 -20.23
CA ASN A 200 12.48 -3.72 -20.54
C ASN A 200 11.93 -4.78 -19.56
N PHE A 201 11.23 -4.36 -18.51
CA PHE A 201 10.62 -5.21 -17.50
C PHE A 201 9.16 -4.83 -17.25
N GLU A 202 8.51 -4.16 -18.20
CA GLU A 202 7.16 -3.64 -18.05
C GLU A 202 6.15 -4.77 -17.87
N ALA A 203 5.08 -4.49 -17.12
CA ALA A 203 3.88 -5.32 -17.19
C ALA A 203 3.32 -5.32 -18.62
N ASN A 204 3.05 -6.52 -19.15
CA ASN A 204 2.33 -6.69 -20.41
C ASN A 204 1.02 -5.88 -20.34
N PRO A 205 0.71 -5.03 -21.33
CA PRO A 205 -0.53 -4.25 -21.35
C PRO A 205 -1.80 -5.07 -21.10
N GLU A 206 -1.85 -6.33 -21.56
CA GLU A 206 -3.00 -7.23 -21.34
C GLU A 206 -3.16 -7.67 -19.88
N MET A 207 -2.09 -7.59 -19.09
CA MET A 207 -2.13 -7.87 -17.66
C MET A 207 -2.42 -6.62 -16.82
N ARG A 208 -2.34 -5.41 -17.37
CA ARG A 208 -2.50 -4.20 -16.54
C ARG A 208 -3.94 -4.08 -16.03
N VAL A 209 -4.09 -3.70 -14.77
CA VAL A 209 -5.43 -3.56 -14.16
C VAL A 209 -6.29 -2.46 -14.81
N ASP A 210 -5.70 -1.60 -15.65
CA ASP A 210 -6.46 -0.66 -16.49
C ASP A 210 -7.26 -1.31 -17.63
N ARG A 211 -7.18 -2.63 -17.77
CA ARG A 211 -8.12 -3.46 -18.53
C ARG A 211 -9.36 -3.86 -17.73
N PHE A 212 -9.32 -3.75 -16.40
CA PHE A 212 -10.40 -4.14 -15.50
C PHE A 212 -11.35 -2.98 -15.21
N PHE A 213 -12.65 -3.29 -15.20
CA PHE A 213 -13.70 -2.35 -14.81
C PHE A 213 -14.31 -2.78 -13.48
N MET A 214 -14.16 -1.95 -12.46
CA MET A 214 -14.80 -2.12 -11.16
C MET A 214 -15.99 -1.17 -11.09
N ARG A 215 -17.20 -1.70 -10.89
CA ARG A 215 -18.44 -0.92 -10.82
C ARG A 215 -18.62 0.04 -12.03
N GLY A 216 -18.24 -0.42 -13.22
CA GLY A 216 -18.31 0.36 -14.46
C GLY A 216 -17.17 1.37 -14.68
N ILE A 217 -16.19 1.44 -13.76
CA ILE A 217 -15.08 2.40 -13.82
C ILE A 217 -13.76 1.68 -14.00
N ARG A 218 -12.95 2.18 -14.93
CA ARG A 218 -11.61 1.64 -15.21
C ARG A 218 -10.65 2.01 -14.09
N ILE A 219 -9.90 1.04 -13.58
CA ILE A 219 -8.87 1.29 -12.57
C ILE A 219 -7.64 1.90 -13.26
N PRO A 220 -7.11 3.05 -12.83
CA PRO A 220 -5.92 3.64 -13.45
C PRO A 220 -4.66 2.83 -13.13
N PHE A 221 -3.74 2.74 -14.09
CA PHE A 221 -2.43 2.10 -13.88
C PHE A 221 -1.35 3.14 -13.56
N THR A 222 -0.94 3.95 -14.53
CA THR A 222 -0.07 5.13 -14.34
C THR A 222 -0.71 6.35 -15.01
N LYS A 223 -0.30 7.56 -14.63
CA LYS A 223 -0.78 8.81 -15.25
C LYS A 223 0.38 9.57 -15.86
N PHE A 224 0.21 9.97 -17.12
CA PHE A 224 1.12 10.84 -17.85
C PHE A 224 0.47 12.21 -18.11
N PRO A 225 1.27 13.27 -18.32
CA PRO A 225 0.75 14.57 -18.75
C PRO A 225 -0.03 14.43 -20.06
N ARG A 226 -1.21 15.05 -20.14
CA ARG A 226 -2.02 15.06 -21.38
C ARG A 226 -1.33 15.85 -22.50
N HIS A 227 -0.57 16.89 -22.13
CA HIS A 227 0.19 17.74 -23.02
C HIS A 227 1.63 17.77 -22.49
N PRO A 228 2.49 16.82 -22.91
CA PRO A 228 3.87 16.75 -22.43
C PRO A 228 4.76 17.86 -23.00
N HIS A 229 4.28 18.59 -24.00
CA HIS A 229 4.94 19.76 -24.58
C HIS A 229 4.24 21.03 -24.11
N ILE A 230 5.01 21.97 -23.55
CA ILE A 230 4.57 23.34 -23.29
C ILE A 230 4.79 24.17 -24.56
N GLY A 231 3.76 24.25 -25.42
CA GLY A 231 3.71 25.19 -26.54
C GLY A 231 4.51 24.81 -27.79
N GLU A 232 3.89 24.07 -28.69
CA GLU A 232 4.05 24.21 -30.14
C GLU A 232 2.66 24.04 -30.76
N GLU A 233 1.96 25.17 -30.94
CA GLU A 233 0.90 25.33 -31.94
C GLU A 233 1.47 26.18 -33.09
#